data_AF-A0A7X6M0R8-F1
#
_entry.id   AF-A0A7X6M0R8-F1
#
_cell.length_a   1.000
_cell.length_b   1.000
_cell.length_c   1.000
_cell.angle_alpha   90.00
_cell.angle_beta   90.00
_cell.angle_gamma   90.00
#
_symmetry.space_group_name_H-M   'P 1'
#
loop_
_entity.id
_entity.type
_entity.pdbx_description
1 polymer ?
#
loop_
_entity_poly.entity_id
_entity_poly.type
_entity_poly.pdbx_seq_one_letter_code
_entity_poly.pdbx_strand_id
1 'polypeptide(L)'
;MDQLEAAADEARLRELAYNNGDRCAFIRLIEIMVDADRVDDLRLLARGGDGRAATTLMEYLVRSDNIDRLRAEASEDASARLWLAHLHFRRGEHETGLAELEAMESDPDNGFYAHSERIAQLIRLGRIAEVRTMAEAGDRMAIRRLKQMSAPPD
;
A
#
# COMPACT_ATOMS: atom_id res chain seq x y z
N MET A 1 21.53 -27.69 13.38
CA MET A 1 20.07 -27.71 13.16
C MET A 1 19.90 -27.60 11.67
N ASP A 2 19.43 -28.68 11.06
CA ASP A 2 19.62 -28.99 9.64
C ASP A 2 18.68 -28.18 8.75
N GLN A 3 19.13 -27.75 7.56
CA GLN A 3 18.26 -27.06 6.60
C GLN A 3 17.02 -27.91 6.20
N LEU A 4 17.14 -29.23 6.30
CA LEU A 4 16.05 -30.18 6.08
C LEU A 4 15.01 -30.16 7.20
N GLU A 5 15.41 -29.93 8.45
CA GLU A 5 14.48 -29.81 9.59
C GLU A 5 13.68 -28.51 9.48
N ALA A 6 14.35 -27.38 9.15
CA ALA A 6 13.67 -26.10 8.94
C ALA A 6 12.69 -26.14 7.75
N ALA A 7 13.06 -26.81 6.65
CA ALA A 7 12.18 -27.00 5.51
C ALA A 7 10.98 -27.90 5.83
N ALA A 8 11.17 -28.95 6.64
CA ALA A 8 10.09 -29.81 7.11
C ALA A 8 9.13 -29.05 8.05
N ASP A 9 9.65 -28.22 8.94
CA ASP A 9 8.85 -27.36 9.83
C ASP A 9 8.05 -26.33 9.02
N GLU A 10 8.63 -25.70 8.01
CA GLU A 10 7.93 -24.74 7.15
C GLU A 10 6.85 -25.41 6.28
N ALA A 11 7.12 -26.61 5.75
CA ALA A 11 6.11 -27.39 5.03
C ALA A 11 4.92 -27.74 5.94
N ARG A 12 5.21 -28.10 7.20
CA ARG A 12 4.17 -28.34 8.19
C ARG A 12 3.38 -27.08 8.52
N LEU A 13 4.05 -25.93 8.65
CA LEU A 13 3.40 -24.63 8.86
C LEU A 13 2.49 -24.26 7.69
N ARG A 14 2.92 -24.51 6.43
CA ARG A 14 2.06 -24.31 5.24
C ARG A 14 0.81 -25.17 5.29
N GLU A 15 0.95 -26.46 5.59
CA GLU A 15 -0.18 -27.38 5.68
C GLU A 15 -1.19 -26.91 6.74
N LEU A 16 -0.70 -26.58 7.95
CA LEU A 16 -1.54 -26.07 9.03
C LEU A 16 -2.21 -24.75 8.65
N ALA A 17 -1.47 -23.82 8.06
CA ALA A 17 -1.96 -22.49 7.69
C ALA A 17 -3.07 -22.54 6.64
N TYR A 18 -2.87 -23.33 5.58
CA TYR A 18 -3.74 -23.29 4.40
C TYR A 18 -4.78 -24.40 4.37
N ASN A 19 -4.43 -25.62 4.79
CA ASN A 19 -5.40 -26.73 4.77
C ASN A 19 -6.27 -26.74 6.02
N ASN A 20 -5.70 -26.34 7.17
CA ASN A 20 -6.40 -26.36 8.45
C ASN A 20 -6.85 -24.96 8.91
N GLY A 21 -6.48 -23.91 8.17
CA GLY A 21 -6.83 -22.53 8.49
C GLY A 21 -6.17 -22.01 9.77
N ASP A 22 -5.07 -22.61 10.22
CA ASP A 22 -4.40 -22.24 11.47
C ASP A 22 -3.73 -20.87 11.32
N ARG A 23 -4.30 -19.87 11.99
CA ARG A 23 -3.82 -18.49 11.97
C ARG A 23 -2.43 -18.34 12.60
N CYS A 24 -2.11 -19.11 13.65
CA CYS A 24 -0.81 -19.05 14.29
C CYS A 24 0.27 -19.64 13.39
N ALA A 25 -0.04 -20.75 12.72
CA ALA A 25 0.87 -21.34 11.73
C ALA A 25 1.12 -20.38 10.55
N PHE A 26 0.07 -19.68 10.09
CA PHE A 26 0.21 -18.66 9.06
C PHE A 26 1.11 -17.49 9.51
N ILE A 27 0.87 -16.93 10.69
CA ILE A 27 1.69 -15.84 11.23
C ILE A 27 3.16 -16.28 11.30
N ARG A 28 3.41 -17.49 11.82
CA ARG A 28 4.77 -18.01 11.95
C ARG A 28 5.45 -18.21 10.59
N LEU A 29 4.71 -18.68 9.60
CA LEU A 29 5.22 -18.84 8.22
C LEU A 29 5.63 -17.49 7.63
N ILE A 30 4.81 -16.45 7.82
CA ILE A 30 5.09 -15.10 7.35
C ILE A 30 6.31 -14.49 8.07
N GLU A 31 6.42 -14.65 9.40
CA GLU A 31 7.58 -14.22 10.18
C GLU A 31 8.87 -14.85 9.63
N ILE A 32 8.88 -16.16 9.38
CA ILE A 32 10.04 -16.86 8.81
C ILE A 32 10.44 -16.26 7.45
N MET A 33 9.46 -15.95 6.59
CA MET A 33 9.73 -15.36 5.28
C MET A 33 10.31 -13.95 5.40
N VAL A 34 9.76 -13.13 6.29
CA VAL A 34 10.23 -11.76 6.55
C VAL A 34 11.64 -11.77 7.13
N ASP A 35 11.89 -12.59 8.16
CA ASP A 35 13.19 -12.67 8.84
C ASP A 35 14.30 -13.17 7.90
N ALA A 36 13.93 -13.95 6.87
CA ALA A 36 14.85 -14.45 5.86
C ALA A 36 14.96 -13.56 4.59
N ASP A 37 14.35 -12.37 4.55
CA ASP A 37 14.21 -11.51 3.35
C ASP A 37 13.64 -12.25 2.12
N ARG A 38 12.78 -13.26 2.34
CA ARG A 38 12.14 -14.07 1.27
C ARG A 38 10.89 -13.38 0.72
N VAL A 39 11.11 -12.17 0.20
CA VAL A 39 10.07 -11.30 -0.39
C VAL A 39 9.35 -11.99 -1.56
N ASP A 40 10.06 -12.76 -2.38
CA ASP A 40 9.47 -13.44 -3.52
C ASP A 40 8.44 -14.51 -3.11
N ASP A 41 8.63 -15.16 -1.95
CA ASP A 41 7.66 -16.12 -1.42
C ASP A 41 6.40 -15.40 -0.93
N LEU A 42 6.55 -14.25 -0.26
CA LEU A 42 5.42 -13.40 0.13
C LEU A 42 4.66 -12.90 -1.11
N ARG A 43 5.39 -12.50 -2.15
CA ARG A 43 4.81 -12.06 -3.44
C ARG A 43 4.03 -13.20 -4.11
N LEU A 44 4.57 -14.42 -4.10
CA LEU A 44 3.87 -15.58 -4.67
C LEU A 44 2.55 -15.85 -3.93
N LEU A 45 2.57 -15.79 -2.59
CA LEU A 45 1.36 -15.94 -1.77
C LEU A 45 0.34 -14.82 -2.02
N ALA A 46 0.81 -13.58 -2.10
CA ALA A 46 -0.02 -12.41 -2.40
C ALA A 46 -0.73 -12.56 -3.76
N ARG A 47 0.03 -12.94 -4.80
CA ARG A 47 -0.52 -13.21 -6.14
C ARG A 47 -1.45 -14.42 -6.17
N GLY A 48 -1.28 -15.37 -5.25
CA GLY A 48 -2.20 -16.47 -5.00
C GLY A 48 -3.52 -16.05 -4.32
N GLY A 49 -3.69 -14.76 -4.02
CA GLY A 49 -4.91 -14.20 -3.41
C GLY A 49 -4.85 -14.09 -1.89
N ASP A 50 -3.71 -14.36 -1.24
CA ASP A 50 -3.60 -14.16 0.20
C ASP A 50 -3.38 -12.67 0.51
N GLY A 51 -4.48 -11.98 0.83
CA GLY A 51 -4.47 -10.55 1.16
C GLY A 51 -3.62 -10.19 2.39
N ARG A 52 -3.38 -11.15 3.30
CA ARG A 52 -2.50 -10.93 4.47
C ARG A 52 -1.04 -10.96 4.03
N ALA A 53 -0.68 -11.86 3.11
CA ALA A 53 0.65 -11.88 2.50
C ALA A 53 0.91 -10.60 1.69
N ALA A 54 -0.08 -10.13 0.91
CA ALA A 54 0.00 -8.86 0.20
C ALA A 54 0.26 -7.68 1.15
N THR A 55 -0.50 -7.58 2.23
CA THR A 55 -0.32 -6.52 3.24
C THR A 55 1.05 -6.61 3.90
N THR A 56 1.47 -7.81 4.32
CA THR A 56 2.77 -8.02 4.98
C THR A 56 3.93 -7.66 4.05
N LEU A 57 3.84 -8.02 2.76
CA LEU A 57 4.84 -7.66 1.76
C LEU A 57 5.00 -6.13 1.68
N MET A 58 3.89 -5.39 1.56
CA MET A 58 3.94 -3.93 1.49
C MET A 58 4.48 -3.31 2.79
N GLU A 59 4.01 -3.76 3.95
CA GLU A 59 4.51 -3.30 5.25
C GLU A 59 6.01 -3.54 5.41
N TYR A 60 6.48 -4.72 5.00
CA TYR A 60 7.90 -5.07 5.02
C TYR A 60 8.72 -4.13 4.13
N LEU A 61 8.29 -3.90 2.88
CA LEU A 61 8.99 -3.00 1.95
C LEU A 61 9.01 -1.55 2.46
N VAL A 62 7.92 -1.09 3.06
CA VAL A 62 7.79 0.27 3.64
C VAL A 62 8.60 0.43 4.93
N ARG A 63 8.76 -0.62 5.73
CA ARG A 63 9.61 -0.62 6.93
C ARG A 63 11.09 -0.72 6.60
N SER A 64 11.45 -1.45 5.56
CA SER A 64 12.82 -1.58 5.06
C SER A 64 13.27 -0.40 4.21
N ASP A 65 12.39 0.58 3.96
CA ASP A 65 12.63 1.76 3.10
C ASP A 65 13.13 1.36 1.69
N ASN A 66 12.68 0.21 1.19
CA ASN A 66 13.10 -0.34 -0.08
C ASN A 66 12.23 0.18 -1.24
N ILE A 67 12.46 1.45 -1.60
CA ILE A 67 11.70 2.14 -2.65
C ILE A 67 11.77 1.40 -4.00
N ASP A 68 12.92 0.86 -4.38
CA ASP A 68 13.06 0.23 -5.69
C ASP A 68 12.22 -1.05 -5.79
N ARG A 69 12.19 -1.87 -4.73
CA ARG A 69 11.29 -3.03 -4.69
C ARG A 69 9.83 -2.60 -4.66
N LEU A 70 9.47 -1.57 -3.88
CA LEU A 70 8.09 -1.07 -3.81
C LEU A 70 7.63 -0.46 -5.14
N ARG A 71 8.52 0.19 -5.89
CA ARG A 71 8.27 0.68 -7.26
C ARG A 71 8.03 -0.48 -8.22
N ALA A 72 8.77 -1.58 -8.10
CA ALA A 72 8.52 -2.78 -8.90
C ALA A 72 7.10 -3.33 -8.61
N GLU A 73 6.69 -3.43 -7.35
CA GLU A 73 5.32 -3.83 -6.99
C GLU A 73 4.28 -2.87 -7.58
N ALA A 74 4.49 -1.55 -7.44
CA ALA A 74 3.61 -0.51 -7.95
C ALA A 74 3.47 -0.49 -9.49
N SER A 75 4.42 -1.09 -10.21
CA SER A 75 4.36 -1.24 -11.66
C SER A 75 3.45 -2.39 -12.10
N GLU A 76 3.20 -3.34 -11.21
CA GLU A 76 2.39 -4.54 -11.47
C GLU A 76 1.01 -4.48 -10.80
N ASP A 77 0.91 -3.85 -9.63
CA ASP A 77 -0.31 -3.68 -8.85
C ASP A 77 -0.50 -2.21 -8.49
N ALA A 78 -1.59 -1.62 -8.97
CA ALA A 78 -1.95 -0.24 -8.66
C ALA A 78 -2.09 -0.01 -7.14
N SER A 79 -2.53 -1.02 -6.39
CA SER A 79 -2.68 -0.95 -4.93
C SER A 79 -1.35 -0.69 -4.22
N ALA A 80 -0.23 -1.17 -4.77
CA ALA A 80 1.11 -0.92 -4.23
C ALA A 80 1.57 0.54 -4.42
N ARG A 81 1.01 1.28 -5.38
CA ARG A 81 1.29 2.73 -5.56
C ARG A 81 0.85 3.55 -4.35
N LEU A 82 -0.22 3.15 -3.67
CA LEU A 82 -0.65 3.82 -2.45
C LEU A 82 0.42 3.72 -1.35
N TRP A 83 1.00 2.54 -1.18
CA TRP A 83 2.08 2.33 -0.22
C TRP A 83 3.33 3.12 -0.59
N LEU A 84 3.65 3.20 -1.88
CA LEU A 84 4.76 4.01 -2.40
C LEU A 84 4.53 5.50 -2.13
N ALA A 85 3.32 6.00 -2.41
CA ALA A 85 2.95 7.38 -2.11
C ALA A 85 3.09 7.70 -0.61
N HIS A 86 2.59 6.82 0.27
CA HIS A 86 2.73 6.98 1.71
C HIS A 86 4.20 6.98 2.18
N LEU A 87 5.05 6.15 1.58
CA LEU A 87 6.48 6.15 1.88
C LEU A 87 7.14 7.48 1.47
N HIS A 88 6.81 8.00 0.28
CA HIS A 88 7.27 9.32 -0.17
C HIS A 88 6.82 10.43 0.80
N PHE A 89 5.55 10.44 1.22
CA PHE A 89 5.09 11.43 2.20
C PHE A 89 5.80 11.31 3.55
N ARG A 90 6.04 10.09 4.04
CA ARG A 90 6.84 9.87 5.25
C ARG A 90 8.26 10.42 5.16
N ARG A 91 8.84 10.42 3.95
CA ARG A 91 10.18 10.96 3.66
C ARG A 91 10.18 12.47 3.37
N GLY A 92 9.01 13.10 3.32
CA GLY A 92 8.86 14.50 2.94
C GLY A 92 8.95 14.75 1.43
N GLU A 93 8.96 13.69 0.62
CA GLU A 93 9.04 13.73 -0.85
C GLU A 93 7.62 13.97 -1.43
N HIS A 94 6.99 15.09 -1.04
CA HIS A 94 5.57 15.34 -1.27
C HIS A 94 5.18 15.35 -2.75
N GLU A 95 6.00 15.93 -3.63
CA GLU A 95 5.72 15.94 -5.07
C GLU A 95 5.70 14.54 -5.67
N THR A 96 6.65 13.70 -5.26
CA THR A 96 6.70 12.31 -5.72
C THR A 96 5.51 11.52 -5.20
N GLY A 97 5.14 11.70 -3.92
CA GLY A 97 3.95 11.07 -3.36
C GLY A 97 2.66 11.49 -4.06
N LEU A 98 2.51 12.77 -4.41
CA LEU A 98 1.37 13.27 -5.18
C LEU A 98 1.34 12.73 -6.61
N ALA A 99 2.50 12.61 -7.27
CA ALA A 99 2.60 12.04 -8.60
C ALA A 99 2.20 10.55 -8.63
N GLU A 100 2.53 9.78 -7.59
CA GLU A 100 2.10 8.39 -7.48
C GLU A 100 0.58 8.27 -7.33
N LEU A 101 -0.04 9.13 -6.50
CA LEU A 101 -1.49 9.18 -6.36
C LEU A 101 -2.16 9.60 -7.68
N GLU A 102 -1.65 10.61 -8.36
CA GLU A 102 -2.15 11.07 -9.65
C GLU A 102 -2.09 9.96 -10.72
N ALA A 103 -0.98 9.23 -10.80
CA ALA A 103 -0.85 8.11 -11.72
C ALA A 103 -1.85 6.97 -11.43
N MET A 104 -2.22 6.78 -10.16
CA MET A 104 -3.22 5.79 -9.74
C MET A 104 -4.66 6.22 -10.06
N GLU A 105 -4.94 7.49 -10.36
CA GLU A 105 -6.30 7.97 -10.66
C GLU A 105 -6.94 7.33 -11.91
N SER A 106 -6.11 6.82 -12.82
CA SER A 106 -6.57 6.11 -14.03
C SER A 106 -6.94 4.65 -13.77
N ASP A 107 -6.63 4.11 -12.58
CA ASP A 107 -6.93 2.74 -12.22
C ASP A 107 -8.44 2.55 -11.97
N PRO A 108 -9.10 1.55 -12.58
CA PRO A 108 -10.54 1.34 -12.44
C PRO A 108 -11.00 1.09 -11.01
N ASP A 109 -10.18 0.40 -10.22
CA ASP A 109 -10.55 -0.05 -8.88
C ASP A 109 -10.14 0.96 -7.80
N ASN A 110 -9.00 1.63 -8.00
CA ASN A 110 -8.38 2.49 -6.99
C ASN A 110 -8.44 3.98 -7.33
N GLY A 111 -8.80 4.37 -8.54
CA GLY A 111 -8.66 5.76 -9.02
C GLY A 111 -9.48 6.77 -8.23
N PHE A 112 -10.71 6.43 -7.86
CA PHE A 112 -11.55 7.29 -7.01
C PHE A 112 -10.92 7.55 -5.64
N TYR A 113 -10.36 6.50 -5.03
CA TYR A 113 -9.68 6.61 -3.74
C TYR A 113 -8.39 7.43 -3.87
N ALA A 114 -7.59 7.15 -4.91
CA ALA A 114 -6.35 7.88 -5.23
C ALA A 114 -6.60 9.39 -5.29
N HIS A 115 -7.61 9.78 -6.06
CA HIS A 115 -7.98 11.17 -6.28
C HIS A 115 -8.45 11.85 -4.98
N SER A 116 -9.29 11.16 -4.20
CA SER A 116 -9.73 11.66 -2.89
C SER A 116 -8.57 11.86 -1.92
N GLU A 117 -7.62 10.92 -1.88
CA GLU A 117 -6.43 11.02 -1.02
C GLU A 117 -5.49 12.13 -1.50
N ARG A 118 -5.30 12.28 -2.82
CA ARG A 118 -4.50 13.38 -3.40
C ARG A 118 -5.04 14.74 -2.99
N ILE A 119 -6.35 14.96 -3.10
CA ILE A 119 -6.99 16.20 -2.62
C ILE A 119 -6.76 16.39 -1.12
N ALA A 120 -6.90 15.33 -0.31
CA ALA A 120 -6.65 15.40 1.12
C ALA A 120 -5.20 15.80 1.43
N GLN A 121 -4.22 15.25 0.71
CA GLN A 121 -2.80 15.60 0.85
C GLN A 121 -2.52 17.04 0.43
N LEU A 122 -3.06 17.50 -0.72
CA LEU A 122 -2.95 18.90 -1.14
C LEU A 122 -3.47 19.85 -0.06
N ILE A 123 -4.60 19.52 0.58
CA ILE A 123 -5.14 20.31 1.69
C ILE A 123 -4.20 20.30 2.90
N ARG A 124 -3.71 19.12 3.33
CA ARG A 124 -2.77 18.99 4.46
C ARG A 124 -1.49 19.78 4.24
N LEU A 125 -1.01 19.84 2.99
CA LEU A 125 0.17 20.58 2.57
C LEU A 125 -0.10 22.09 2.37
N GLY A 126 -1.34 22.56 2.57
CA GLY A 126 -1.71 23.97 2.38
C GLY A 126 -1.83 24.40 0.91
N ARG A 127 -1.80 23.45 -0.04
CA ARG A 127 -1.90 23.68 -1.49
C ARG A 127 -3.35 23.89 -1.94
N ILE A 128 -4.06 24.79 -1.24
CA ILE A 128 -5.50 25.05 -1.46
C ILE A 128 -5.77 25.66 -2.83
N ALA A 129 -4.82 26.40 -3.40
CA ALA A 129 -4.95 26.98 -4.73
C ALA A 129 -5.17 25.90 -5.79
N GLU A 130 -4.47 24.77 -5.71
CA GLU A 130 -4.62 23.67 -6.66
C GLU A 130 -5.97 22.97 -6.52
N VAL A 131 -6.42 22.76 -5.28
CA VAL A 131 -7.76 22.22 -5.02
C VAL A 131 -8.84 23.16 -5.56
N ARG A 132 -8.64 24.49 -5.51
CA ARG A 132 -9.54 25.45 -6.14
C ARG A 132 -9.54 25.34 -7.66
N THR A 133 -8.39 25.24 -8.29
CA THR A 133 -8.29 25.03 -9.74
C THR A 133 -9.02 23.75 -10.16
N MET A 134 -8.88 22.65 -9.41
CA MET A 134 -9.64 21.42 -9.66
C MET A 134 -11.16 21.66 -9.55
N ALA A 135 -11.60 22.36 -8.50
CA ALA A 135 -13.00 22.67 -8.30
C ALA A 135 -13.59 23.58 -9.40
N GLU A 136 -12.82 24.57 -9.85
CA GLU A 136 -13.16 25.45 -10.97
C GLU A 136 -13.26 24.69 -12.29
N ALA A 137 -12.45 23.65 -12.47
CA ALA A 137 -12.54 22.71 -13.59
C ALA A 137 -13.74 21.74 -13.48
N GLY A 138 -14.54 21.83 -12.42
CA GLY A 138 -15.74 21.02 -12.21
C GLY A 138 -15.52 19.75 -11.37
N ASP A 139 -14.36 19.60 -10.72
CA ASP A 139 -14.10 18.45 -9.86
C ASP A 139 -15.05 18.45 -8.64
N ARG A 140 -15.95 17.47 -8.61
CA ARG A 140 -16.98 17.38 -7.57
C ARG A 140 -16.39 17.11 -6.19
N MET A 141 -15.29 16.37 -6.11
CA MET A 141 -14.65 16.04 -4.84
C MET A 141 -13.95 17.29 -4.28
N ALA A 142 -13.22 18.02 -5.12
CA ALA A 142 -12.58 19.27 -4.73
C ALA A 142 -13.60 20.32 -4.29
N ILE A 143 -14.70 20.50 -5.05
CA ILE A 143 -15.82 21.38 -4.66
C ILE A 143 -16.37 20.99 -3.28
N ARG A 144 -16.62 19.69 -3.05
CA ARG A 144 -17.14 19.22 -1.77
C ARG A 144 -16.17 19.48 -0.62
N ARG A 145 -14.88 19.18 -0.79
CA ARG A 145 -13.85 19.36 0.24
C ARG A 145 -13.67 20.83 0.60
N LEU A 146 -13.61 21.74 -0.39
CA LEU A 146 -13.53 23.17 -0.13
C LEU A 146 -14.75 23.71 0.64
N LYS A 147 -15.96 23.24 0.29
CA LYS A 147 -17.18 23.61 1.04
C LYS A 147 -17.09 23.17 2.50
N GLN A 148 -16.64 21.95 2.76
CA GLN A 148 -16.46 21.42 4.13
C GLN A 148 -15.43 22.24 4.93
N MET A 149 -14.37 22.72 4.30
CA MET A 149 -13.37 23.58 4.95
C MET A 149 -13.89 24.99 5.26
N SER A 150 -14.83 25.50 4.46
CA SER A 150 -15.42 26.83 4.66
C SER A 150 -16.61 26.86 5.63
N ALA A 151 -17.15 25.69 5.99
CA ALA A 151 -18.23 25.60 6.96
C ALA A 151 -17.67 25.78 8.38
N PRO A 152 -18.31 26.60 9.25
CA PRO A 152 -17.92 26.66 10.65
C PRO A 152 -18.10 25.29 11.32
N PRO A 153 -17.25 24.90 12.29
CA PRO A 153 -17.50 23.72 13.11
C PRO A 153 -18.79 23.94 13.89
N ASP A 154 -19.69 22.94 13.85
CA ASP A 154 -20.94 22.91 14.64
C ASP A 154 -20.67 23.00 16.16
#